data_AF-T0Z573-F1
#
_entry.id   AF-T0Z573-F1
#
_cell.length_a   1.000
_cell.length_b   1.000
_cell.length_c   1.000
_cell.angle_alpha   90.00
_cell.angle_beta   90.00
_cell.angle_gamma   90.00
#
_symmetry.space_group_name_H-M   'P 1'
#
loop_
_entity.id
_entity.type
_entity.pdbx_description
1 polymer ?
#
loop_
_entity_poly.entity_id
_entity_poly.type
_entity_poly.pdbx_seq_one_letter_code
_entity_poly.pdbx_strand_id
1 'polypeptide(L)' 'MITVTDIPALADNYIWALVSETGGAVIVDPGEADPVIRYFDQKHCHLE' A
#
# COMPACT_ATOMS: atom_id res chain seq x y z
N MET A 1 0.86 -12.89 -10.91
CA MET A 1 1.91 -11.84 -10.89
C MET A 1 1.83 -11.09 -9.56
N ILE A 2 2.92 -10.45 -9.14
CA ILE A 2 2.92 -9.48 -8.03
C ILE A 2 3.16 -8.10 -8.64
N THR A 3 2.33 -7.13 -8.30
CA THR A 3 2.53 -5.71 -8.64
C THR A 3 3.13 -5.00 -7.44
N VAL A 4 4.20 -4.23 -7.67
CA VAL A 4 4.83 -3.40 -6.64
C VAL A 4 4.46 -1.94 -6.91
N THR A 5 3.96 -1.24 -5.90
CA THR A 5 3.59 0.17 -6.00
C THR A 5 4.20 0.93 -4.83
N ASP A 6 4.80 2.08 -5.12
CA ASP A 6 5.26 3.04 -4.13
C ASP A 6 4.10 3.89 -3.61
N ILE A 7 4.03 4.04 -2.29
CA ILE A 7 3.10 4.93 -1.61
C ILE A 7 3.96 5.98 -0.90
N PRO A 8 3.98 7.24 -1.37
CA PRO A 8 4.73 8.30 -0.72
C PRO A 8 4.26 8.53 0.72
N ALA A 9 5.22 8.63 1.65
CA ALA A 9 4.95 8.90 3.07
C ALA A 9 6.02 9.84 3.63
N LEU A 10 5.65 10.65 4.64
CA LEU A 10 6.54 11.64 5.23
C LEU A 10 7.21 12.54 4.16
N ALA A 11 8.43 13.02 4.41
CA ALA A 11 9.13 13.93 3.50
C ALA A 11 9.89 13.20 2.39
N ASP A 12 10.52 12.07 2.70
CA ASP A 12 11.45 11.34 1.82
C ASP A 12 11.32 9.82 1.94
N ASN A 13 10.29 9.31 2.62
CA ASN A 13 10.04 7.89 2.80
C ASN A 13 9.02 7.35 1.78
N TYR A 14 9.13 6.06 1.51
CA TYR A 14 8.16 5.34 0.70
C TYR A 14 7.74 4.08 1.43
N ILE A 15 6.43 3.83 1.43
CA ILE A 15 5.83 2.57 1.82
C ILE A 15 5.67 1.74 0.55
N TRP A 16 6.01 0.45 0.60
CA TRP A 16 5.84 -0.42 -0.56
C TRP A 16 4.61 -1.30 -0.40
N ALA A 17 3.72 -1.26 -1.39
CA ALA A 17 2.59 -2.16 -1.52
C ALA A 17 2.90 -3.25 -2.55
N LEU A 18 2.93 -4.50 -2.08
CA LEU A 18 3.08 -5.69 -2.92
C LEU A 18 1.72 -6.36 -3.04
N VAL A 19 1.07 -6.20 -4.20
CA VAL A 19 -0.30 -6.68 -4.45
C VAL A 19 -0.26 -7.93 -5.30
N SER A 20 -0.89 -9.00 -4.83
CA SER A 20 -1.07 -10.22 -5.63
C SER A 20 -2.29 -10.07 -6.55
N GLU A 21 -2.17 -10.55 -7.79
CA GLU A 21 -3.32 -10.66 -8.70
C GLU A 21 -4.42 -11.58 -8.18
N THR A 22 -4.09 -12.52 -7.27
CA THR A 22 -5.05 -13.45 -6.67
C THR A 22 -5.86 -12.83 -5.53
N GLY A 23 -5.68 -11.54 -5.26
CA GLY A 23 -6.19 -10.88 -4.06
C GLY A 23 -5.18 -10.97 -2.91
N GLY A 24 -5.15 -9.92 -2.10
CA GLY A 24 -4.21 -9.75 -0.99
C GLY A 24 -3.07 -8.78 -1.32
N ALA A 25 -2.61 -8.08 -0.28
CA ALA A 25 -1.51 -7.14 -0.36
C ALA A 25 -0.65 -7.21 0.90
N VAL A 26 0.66 -7.02 0.74
CA VAL A 26 1.61 -6.84 1.85
C VAL A 26 2.13 -5.41 1.81
N ILE A 27 2.13 -4.76 2.96
CA ILE A 27 2.62 -3.40 3.15
C ILE A 27 3.95 -3.46 3.90
N VAL A 28 4.99 -2.88 3.32
CA VAL A 28 6.35 -2.88 3.87
C VAL A 28 6.72 -1.49 4.36
N ASP A 29 7.27 -1.45 5.58
CA ASP A 29 7.66 -0.24 6.32
C ASP A 29 6.58 0.86 6.35
N PRO A 30 5.36 0.56 6.84
CA PRO A 30 4.35 1.60 7.04
C PRO A 30 4.75 2.51 8.20
N GLY A 31 5.48 3.58 7.89
CA GLY A 31 5.82 4.63 8.86
C GLY A 31 4.58 5.40 9.36
N GLU A 32 3.54 5.47 8.54
CA GLU A 32 2.23 6.06 8.86
C GLU A 32 1.10 5.23 8.24
N ALA A 33 -0.05 5.16 8.91
CA ALA A 33 -1.21 4.40 8.44
C ALA A 33 -2.04 5.15 7.38
N ASP A 34 -2.12 6.49 7.48
CA ASP A 34 -2.95 7.33 6.61
C ASP A 34 -2.67 7.14 5.10
N PRO A 35 -1.41 7.14 4.62
CA PRO A 35 -1.10 6.91 3.21
C PRO A 35 -1.56 5.53 2.72
N VAL A 36 -1.46 4.52 3.59
CA VAL A 36 -1.85 3.14 3.30
C VAL A 36 -3.37 3.04 3.17
N ILE A 37 -4.13 3.59 4.13
CA ILE A 37 -5.60 3.57 4.11
C ILE A 37 -6.12 4.26 2.85
N ARG A 38 -5.60 5.45 2.53
CA ARG A 38 -5.99 6.19 1.31
C ARG A 38 -5.70 5.41 0.03
N TYR A 39 -4.59 4.68 -0.02
CA TYR A 39 -4.26 3.83 -1.17
C TYR A 39 -5.32 2.74 -1.37
N PHE A 40 -5.76 2.06 -0.30
CA PHE A 40 -6.79 1.02 -0.37
C PHE A 40 -8.18 1.59 -0.69
N ASP A 41 -8.56 2.74 -0.12
CA ASP A 41 -9.82 3.44 -0.43
C ASP A 41 -9.93 3.80 -1.92
N GLN A 42 -8.85 4.35 -2.51
CA GLN A 42 -8.82 4.72 -3.93
C GLN A 42 -8.90 3.51 -4.86
N LYS A 43 -8.36 2.37 -4.43
CA LYS A 43 -8.37 1.13 -5.21
C LYS A 43 -9.66 0.33 -5.04
N HIS A 44 -10.62 0.80 -4.22
CA HIS A 44 -11.80 0.04 -3.79
C HIS A 44 -11.43 -1.34 -3.22
N CYS A 45 -10.27 -1.41 -2.56
CA CYS A 45 -9.79 -2.61 -1.89
C CYS A 45 -10.00 -2.43 -0.38
N HIS A 46 -10.36 -3.49 0.32
CA HIS A 46 -10.59 -3.44 1.76
C HIS A 46 -9.29 -3.72 2.53
N LEU A 47 -9.02 -2.92 3.56
CA LEU A 47 -7.96 -3.17 4.54
C LEU A 47 -8.57 -3.93 5.73
N GLU A 48 -8.14 -5.16 5.97
CA GLU A 48 -8.57 -5.99 7.12
C GLU A 48 -7.59 -5.92 8.29
#